data_AF-A0A073K6D7-F1
#
_entry.id   AF-A0A073K6D7-F1
#
_cell.length_a   1.000
_cell.length_b   1.000
_cell.length_c   1.000
_cell.angle_alpha   90.00
_cell.angle_beta   90.00
_cell.angle_gamma   90.00
#
_symmetry.space_group_name_H-M   'P 1'
#
loop_
_entity.id
_entity.type
_entity.pdbx_description
1 polymer ?
#
loop_
_entity_poly.entity_id
_entity_poly.type
_entity_poly.pdbx_seq_one_letter_code
_entity_poly.pdbx_strand_id
1 'polypeptide(L)'
;MYINANFDKIKHIYDVERLKQYNSSCERDIKRLEGIIEKIKKYQMEIFKHAQHVVNTEMKNVVTLVRRKEYATKRVKYNVQLEVWPIIPMKHVENERVYGAYKHEKMFGGKERHLALKYANDLAETYHCEIERKGF
;
A
#
# COMPACT_ATOMS: atom_id res chain seq x y z
N MET A 1 -3.27 19.45 -11.64
CA MET A 1 -4.09 20.48 -10.99
C MET A 1 -3.24 21.72 -10.87
N TYR A 2 -3.55 22.80 -11.59
CA TYR A 2 -2.74 24.01 -11.56
C TYR A 2 -3.28 24.92 -10.46
N ILE A 3 -2.47 25.14 -9.42
CA ILE A 3 -2.62 26.21 -8.45
C ILE A 3 -1.79 27.36 -9.01
N ASN A 4 -2.36 28.55 -9.12
CA ASN A 4 -1.64 29.70 -9.64
C ASN A 4 -0.78 30.30 -8.51
N ALA A 5 0.29 29.59 -8.17
CA ALA A 5 1.22 29.94 -7.10
C ALA A 5 2.30 30.96 -7.54
N ASN A 6 2.04 31.68 -8.64
CA ASN A 6 2.94 32.74 -9.10
C ASN A 6 2.70 33.99 -8.24
N PHE A 7 3.49 34.11 -7.17
CA PHE A 7 3.63 35.32 -6.38
C PHE A 7 4.45 36.36 -7.16
N ASP A 8 3.98 36.77 -8.34
CA ASP A 8 4.60 37.85 -9.10
C ASP A 8 4.71 39.10 -8.20
N LYS A 9 5.80 39.86 -8.36
CA LYS A 9 6.06 41.05 -7.54
C LYS A 9 4.96 42.10 -7.74
N ILE A 10 3.85 42.09 -7.01
CA ILE A 10 2.70 42.99 -7.28
C ILE A 10 3.00 44.51 -7.22
N LYS A 11 4.10 44.92 -6.56
CA LYS A 11 4.47 46.33 -6.33
C LYS A 11 4.75 47.15 -7.59
N HIS A 12 4.97 46.51 -8.76
CA HIS A 12 5.15 47.22 -10.03
C HIS A 12 3.85 47.42 -10.82
N ILE A 13 2.72 46.92 -10.32
CA ILE A 13 1.44 46.95 -11.01
C ILE A 13 0.63 48.13 -10.47
N TYR A 14 0.48 49.17 -11.30
CA TYR A 14 -0.37 50.34 -11.04
C TYR A 14 -1.68 50.27 -11.85
N ASP A 15 -2.23 49.07 -11.98
CA ASP A 15 -3.50 48.77 -12.65
C ASP A 15 -4.41 48.01 -11.68
N VAL A 16 -5.48 48.68 -11.24
CA VAL A 16 -6.42 48.17 -10.24
C VAL A 16 -7.20 46.97 -10.77
N GLU A 17 -7.58 46.94 -12.05
CA GLU A 17 -8.36 45.83 -12.60
C GLU A 17 -7.51 44.56 -12.69
N ARG A 18 -6.23 44.69 -13.03
CA ARG A 18 -5.27 43.58 -12.98
C ARG A 18 -5.06 43.06 -11.56
N LEU A 19 -4.94 43.93 -10.57
CA LEU A 19 -4.83 43.54 -9.16
C LEU A 19 -6.08 42.80 -8.67
N LYS A 20 -7.29 43.25 -9.05
CA LYS A 20 -8.55 42.54 -8.75
C LYS A 20 -8.57 41.14 -9.35
N GLN A 21 -8.16 40.98 -10.61
CA GLN A 21 -8.11 39.67 -11.27
C GLN A 21 -7.17 38.69 -10.55
N TYR A 22 -6.02 39.18 -10.08
CA TYR A 22 -5.07 38.37 -9.31
C TYR A 22 -5.69 37.96 -7.98
N ASN A 23 -6.28 38.89 -7.23
CA ASN A 23 -6.96 38.59 -5.97
C ASN A 23 -8.09 37.56 -6.16
N SER A 24 -8.97 37.74 -7.15
CA SER A 24 -10.05 36.78 -7.44
C SER A 24 -9.52 35.40 -7.87
N SER A 25 -8.31 35.32 -8.42
CA SER A 25 -7.69 34.02 -8.71
C SER A 25 -7.16 33.37 -7.44
N CYS A 26 -6.53 34.14 -6.55
CA CYS A 26 -6.12 33.65 -5.22
C CYS A 26 -7.32 33.15 -4.40
N GLU A 27 -8.43 33.89 -4.37
CA GLU A 27 -9.65 33.49 -3.64
C GLU A 27 -10.21 32.15 -4.14
N ARG A 28 -10.24 31.95 -5.48
CA ARG A 28 -10.68 30.69 -6.08
C ARG A 28 -9.76 29.53 -5.71
N ASP A 29 -8.44 29.76 -5.73
CA ASP A 29 -7.46 28.75 -5.36
C ASP A 29 -7.54 28.39 -3.87
N ILE A 30 -7.68 29.37 -2.98
CA ILE A 30 -7.90 29.14 -1.54
C ILE A 30 -9.13 28.27 -1.32
N LYS A 31 -10.29 28.66 -1.86
CA LYS A 31 -11.54 27.89 -1.69
C LYS A 31 -11.41 26.46 -2.20
N ARG A 32 -10.69 26.26 -3.31
CA ARG A 32 -10.42 24.94 -3.86
C ARG A 32 -9.50 24.13 -2.94
N LEU A 33 -8.44 24.74 -2.44
CA LEU A 33 -7.48 24.10 -1.53
C LEU A 33 -8.16 23.70 -0.22
N GLU A 34 -9.00 24.55 0.36
CA GLU A 34 -9.81 24.23 1.53
C GLU A 34 -10.69 23.00 1.31
N GLY A 35 -11.37 22.93 0.16
CA GLY A 35 -12.17 21.74 -0.20
C GLY A 35 -11.35 20.47 -0.36
N ILE A 36 -10.10 20.56 -0.82
CA ILE A 36 -9.19 19.41 -0.93
C ILE A 36 -8.68 19.01 0.45
N ILE A 37 -8.30 19.98 1.29
CA ILE A 37 -7.88 19.74 2.68
C ILE A 37 -8.99 19.00 3.43
N GLU A 38 -10.25 19.40 3.25
CA GLU A 38 -11.38 18.73 3.91
C GLU A 38 -11.55 17.27 3.47
N LYS A 39 -11.42 17.00 2.16
CA LYS A 39 -11.43 15.61 1.65
C LYS A 39 -10.29 14.77 2.22
N ILE A 40 -9.09 15.35 2.32
CA ILE A 40 -7.92 14.66 2.91
C ILE A 40 -8.15 14.39 4.39
N LYS A 41 -8.69 15.34 5.16
CA LYS A 41 -9.03 15.14 6.58
C LYS A 41 -10.07 14.03 6.77
N LYS A 42 -11.10 13.98 5.92
CA LYS A 42 -12.10 12.91 5.95
C LYS A 42 -11.44 11.55 5.71
N TYR A 43 -10.60 11.45 4.69
CA TYR A 43 -9.89 10.22 4.37
C TYR A 43 -8.93 9.79 5.50
N GLN A 44 -8.24 10.75 6.13
CA GLN A 44 -7.40 10.49 7.31
C GLN A 44 -8.20 9.89 8.47
N MET A 45 -9.42 10.37 8.70
CA MET A 45 -10.32 9.81 9.71
C MET A 45 -10.80 8.39 9.35
N GLU A 46 -11.06 8.12 8.07
CA GLU A 46 -11.41 6.77 7.60
C GLU A 46 -10.24 5.80 7.80
N ILE A 47 -9.01 6.21 7.49
CA ILE A 47 -7.79 5.45 7.79
C ILE A 47 -7.69 5.17 9.28
N PHE A 48 -7.90 6.17 10.13
CA PHE A 48 -7.83 6.01 11.58
C PHE A 48 -8.85 4.97 12.10
N LYS A 49 -10.11 5.08 11.66
CA LYS A 49 -11.15 4.10 12.00
C LYS A 49 -10.79 2.70 11.53
N HIS A 50 -10.26 2.58 10.31
CA HIS A 50 -9.85 1.29 9.78
C HIS A 50 -8.65 0.72 10.54
N ALA A 51 -7.68 1.54 10.93
CA ALA A 51 -6.55 1.12 11.74
C ALA A 51 -7.00 0.58 13.10
N GLN A 52 -7.97 1.23 13.76
CA GLN A 52 -8.58 0.72 14.99
C GLN A 52 -9.26 -0.64 14.77
N HIS A 53 -9.96 -0.81 13.66
CA HIS A 53 -10.54 -2.11 13.30
C HIS A 53 -9.48 -3.18 13.11
N VAL A 54 -8.41 -2.89 12.36
CA VAL A 54 -7.29 -3.82 12.10
C VAL A 54 -6.59 -4.25 13.38
N VAL A 55 -6.34 -3.31 14.32
CA VAL A 55 -5.72 -3.63 15.63
C VAL A 55 -6.58 -4.60 16.45
N ASN A 56 -7.90 -4.50 16.33
CA ASN A 56 -8.84 -5.37 17.03
C ASN A 56 -9.22 -6.63 16.23
N THR A 57 -8.62 -6.85 15.06
CA THR A 57 -8.91 -8.02 14.22
C THR A 57 -7.94 -9.14 14.57
N GLU A 58 -8.47 -10.34 14.79
CA GLU A 58 -7.63 -11.51 14.99
C GLU A 58 -6.82 -11.82 13.72
N MET A 59 -5.53 -12.09 13.91
CA MET A 59 -4.58 -12.35 12.84
C MET A 59 -4.03 -13.77 12.96
N LYS A 60 -3.75 -14.40 11.83
CA LYS A 60 -3.04 -15.68 11.76
C LYS A 60 -1.76 -15.55 10.95
N ASN A 61 -0.72 -16.24 11.40
CA ASN A 61 0.47 -16.43 10.57
C ASN A 61 0.18 -17.53 9.54
N VAL A 62 0.72 -17.39 8.33
CA VAL A 62 0.66 -18.40 7.27
C VAL A 62 2.00 -18.36 6.54
N VAL A 63 2.63 -19.53 6.36
CA VAL A 63 3.80 -19.62 5.49
C VAL A 63 3.32 -19.84 4.07
N THR A 64 3.71 -18.98 3.14
CA THR A 64 3.45 -19.18 1.71
C THR A 64 4.72 -19.64 1.02
N LEU A 65 4.63 -20.72 0.24
CA LEU A 65 5.69 -21.20 -0.61
C LEU A 65 5.18 -21.18 -2.05
N VAL A 66 5.70 -20.24 -2.84
CA VAL A 66 5.23 -20.00 -4.22
C VAL A 66 6.34 -20.32 -5.20
N ARG A 67 6.08 -21.27 -6.11
CA ARG A 67 6.92 -21.54 -7.26
C ARG A 67 6.57 -20.58 -8.39
N ARG A 68 7.54 -19.80 -8.86
CA ARG A 68 7.36 -18.82 -9.95
C ARG A 68 8.43 -19.01 -11.02
N LYS A 69 8.09 -18.68 -12.27
CA LYS A 69 9.05 -18.62 -13.37
C LYS A 69 9.45 -17.17 -13.58
N GLU A 70 10.74 -16.88 -13.46
CA GLU A 70 11.26 -15.54 -13.75
C GLU A 70 11.14 -15.25 -15.24
N TYR A 71 10.48 -14.15 -15.61
CA TYR A 71 10.15 -13.87 -17.01
C TYR A 71 11.39 -13.66 -17.89
N ALA A 72 12.41 -12.96 -17.37
CA ALA A 72 13.63 -12.60 -18.08
C ALA A 72 14.55 -13.80 -18.32
N THR A 73 14.83 -14.59 -17.27
CA THR A 73 15.79 -15.71 -17.34
C THR A 73 15.12 -17.05 -17.65
N LYS A 74 13.78 -17.10 -17.63
CA LYS A 74 12.95 -18.32 -17.69
C LYS A 74 13.28 -19.35 -16.61
N ARG A 75 14.06 -18.99 -15.59
CA ARG A 75 14.44 -19.89 -14.49
C ARG A 75 13.33 -19.98 -13.46
N VAL A 76 13.23 -21.14 -12.82
CA VAL A 76 12.32 -21.36 -11.69
C VAL A 76 12.95 -20.74 -10.44
N LYS A 77 12.12 -20.03 -9.67
CA LYS A 77 12.43 -19.54 -8.32
C LYS A 77 11.33 -19.97 -7.36
N TYR A 78 11.70 -20.16 -6.11
CA TYR A 78 10.78 -20.40 -5.01
C TYR A 78 10.81 -19.20 -4.08
N ASN A 79 9.66 -18.56 -3.86
CA ASN A 79 9.52 -17.51 -2.85
C ASN A 79 8.86 -18.11 -1.60
N VAL A 80 9.54 -18.04 -0.46
CA VAL A 80 8.99 -18.42 0.84
C VAL A 80 8.75 -17.16 1.65
N GLN A 81 7.52 -16.94 2.10
CA GLN A 81 7.15 -15.78 2.91
C GLN A 81 6.41 -16.24 4.17
N LEU A 82 6.67 -15.57 5.29
CA LEU A 82 5.79 -15.64 6.47
C LEU A 82 4.86 -14.43 6.43
N GLU A 83 3.59 -14.68 6.14
CA GLU A 83 2.56 -13.68 6.00
C GLU A 83 1.65 -13.67 7.24
N VAL A 84 1.18 -12.50 7.63
CA VAL A 84 0.23 -12.28 8.72
C VAL A 84 -1.09 -11.82 8.11
N TRP A 85 -2.09 -12.68 8.16
CA TRP A 85 -3.39 -12.47 7.53
C TRP A 85 -4.47 -12.22 8.58
N PRO A 86 -5.41 -11.30 8.34
CA PRO A 86 -6.61 -11.22 9.15
C PRO A 86 -7.45 -12.50 8.99
N ILE A 87 -8.04 -12.97 10.09
CA ILE A 87 -8.97 -14.10 10.09
C ILE A 87 -10.35 -13.57 9.65
N ILE A 88 -10.52 -13.41 8.35
CA ILE A 88 -11.77 -12.95 7.74
C ILE A 88 -12.25 -13.92 6.66
N PRO A 89 -13.57 -14.04 6.43
CA PRO A 89 -14.11 -14.99 5.45
C PRO A 89 -13.81 -14.59 3.99
N MET A 90 -13.57 -13.30 3.74
CA MET A 90 -13.41 -12.77 2.39
C MET A 90 -11.93 -12.49 2.09
N LYS A 91 -11.45 -12.97 0.93
CA LYS A 91 -10.10 -12.67 0.42
C LYS A 91 -10.01 -11.33 -0.34
N HIS A 92 -11.16 -10.74 -0.65
CA HIS A 92 -11.28 -9.46 -1.34
C HIS A 92 -12.34 -8.59 -0.67
N VAL A 93 -12.09 -7.29 -0.60
CA VAL A 93 -13.01 -6.25 -0.10
C VAL A 93 -13.03 -5.16 -1.16
N GLU A 94 -14.22 -4.74 -1.61
CA GLU A 94 -14.37 -3.70 -2.66
C GLU A 94 -13.59 -4.01 -3.96
N ASN A 95 -13.56 -5.28 -4.37
CA ASN A 95 -12.75 -5.80 -5.51
C ASN A 95 -11.23 -5.70 -5.33
N GLU A 96 -10.75 -5.17 -4.21
CA GLU A 96 -9.35 -5.15 -3.85
C GLU A 96 -8.99 -6.38 -3.04
N ARG A 97 -7.79 -6.93 -3.29
CA ARG A 97 -7.27 -8.05 -2.51
C ARG A 97 -6.98 -7.58 -1.08
N VAL A 98 -7.33 -8.41 -0.11
CA VAL A 98 -6.91 -8.18 1.29
C VAL A 98 -5.41 -8.40 1.41
N TYR A 99 -4.71 -7.38 1.91
CA TYR A 99 -3.27 -7.42 2.15
C TYR A 99 -2.99 -7.73 3.62
N GLY A 100 -2.08 -8.69 3.84
CA GLY A 100 -1.49 -8.98 5.13
C GLY A 100 -0.12 -8.31 5.31
N ALA A 101 0.46 -8.45 6.48
CA ALA A 101 1.85 -8.03 6.74
C ALA A 101 2.83 -9.16 6.41
N TYR A 102 4.08 -8.82 6.09
CA TYR A 102 5.16 -9.77 5.86
C TYR A 102 6.16 -9.71 7.02
N LYS A 103 6.47 -10.85 7.63
CA LYS A 103 7.47 -10.95 8.70
C LYS A 103 8.81 -11.49 8.20
N HIS A 104 8.77 -12.44 7.27
CA HIS A 104 9.96 -13.04 6.66
C HIS A 104 9.73 -13.21 5.17
N GLU A 105 10.78 -13.02 4.39
CA GLU A 105 10.78 -13.31 2.95
C GLU A 105 12.16 -13.82 2.54
N LYS A 106 12.17 -14.93 1.80
CA LYS A 106 13.40 -15.45 1.19
C LYS A 106 13.11 -16.10 -0.16
N MET A 107 13.91 -15.73 -1.15
CA MET A 107 13.91 -16.35 -2.46
C MET A 107 14.99 -17.43 -2.57
N PHE A 108 14.66 -18.50 -3.26
CA PHE A 108 15.54 -19.63 -3.57
C PHE A 108 15.54 -19.90 -5.06
N GLY A 109 16.68 -20.26 -5.62
CA GLY A 109 16.80 -20.70 -7.00
C GLY A 109 16.17 -22.08 -7.23
N GLY A 110 15.93 -22.45 -8.49
CA GLY A 110 15.31 -23.73 -8.85
C GLY A 110 16.06 -24.96 -8.31
N LYS A 111 17.40 -24.90 -8.26
CA LYS A 111 18.26 -25.98 -7.71
C LYS A 111 18.14 -26.11 -6.18
N GLU A 112 17.61 -25.09 -5.51
CA GLU A 112 17.50 -24.98 -4.06
C GLU A 112 16.10 -25.33 -3.55
N ARG A 113 15.30 -26.09 -4.33
CA ARG A 113 13.93 -26.51 -3.96
C ARG A 113 13.87 -27.13 -2.56
N HIS A 114 14.82 -28.01 -2.24
CA HIS A 114 14.87 -28.69 -0.95
C HIS A 114 15.13 -27.72 0.20
N LEU A 115 16.00 -26.72 0.00
CA LEU A 115 16.26 -25.66 0.98
C LEU A 115 15.02 -24.78 1.17
N ALA A 116 14.30 -24.46 0.09
CA ALA A 116 13.05 -23.71 0.17
C ALA A 116 11.97 -24.45 0.96
N LEU A 117 11.82 -25.76 0.73
CA LEU A 117 10.88 -26.59 1.49
C LEU A 117 11.28 -26.71 2.96
N LYS A 118 12.56 -26.94 3.25
CA LYS A 118 13.07 -26.99 4.61
C LYS A 118 12.82 -25.66 5.33
N TYR A 119 13.19 -24.54 4.72
CA TYR A 119 12.97 -23.22 5.30
C TYR A 119 11.49 -22.91 5.55
N ALA A 120 10.59 -23.31 4.64
CA ALA A 120 9.15 -23.17 4.85
C ALA A 120 8.64 -24.02 6.02
N ASN A 121 9.13 -25.26 6.17
CA ASN A 121 8.79 -26.11 7.31
C ASN A 121 9.33 -25.54 8.63
N ASP A 122 10.59 -25.10 8.66
CA ASP A 122 11.21 -24.50 9.85
C ASP A 122 10.40 -23.28 10.32
N LEU A 123 9.93 -22.43 9.38
CA LEU A 123 9.05 -21.30 9.68
C LEU A 123 7.67 -21.75 10.19
N ALA A 124 7.05 -22.74 9.56
CA ALA A 124 5.74 -23.24 9.97
C ALA A 124 5.77 -23.87 11.37
N GLU A 125 6.82 -24.61 11.70
CA GLU A 125 7.04 -25.17 13.03
C GLU A 125 7.27 -24.07 14.07
N THR A 126 8.13 -23.09 13.77
CA THR A 126 8.46 -21.99 14.69
C THR A 126 7.25 -21.10 15.00
N TYR A 127 6.39 -20.86 14.01
CA TYR A 127 5.23 -19.97 14.14
C TYR A 127 3.90 -20.73 14.30
N HIS A 128 3.95 -22.06 14.45
CA HIS A 128 2.81 -22.96 14.60
C HIS A 128 1.68 -22.70 13.60
N CYS A 129 2.04 -22.64 12.31
CA CYS A 129 1.09 -22.29 11.25
C CYS A 129 1.17 -23.19 10.02
N GLU A 130 0.15 -23.09 9.17
CA GLU A 130 0.05 -23.88 7.94
C GLU A 130 0.96 -23.35 6.82
N ILE A 131 1.32 -24.24 5.89
CA ILE A 131 2.04 -23.91 4.66
C ILE A 131 1.09 -23.92 3.47
N GLU A 132 0.85 -22.75 2.88
CA GLU A 132 0.18 -22.63 1.58
C GLU A 132 1.18 -22.78 0.43
N ARG A 133 1.01 -23.81 -0.40
CA ARG A 133 1.84 -24.03 -1.59
C ARG A 133 1.11 -23.59 -2.85
N LYS A 134 1.79 -22.81 -3.72
CA LYS A 134 1.23 -22.32 -5.00
C LYS A 134 2.18 -22.56 -6.16
N GLY A 135 1.65 -23.02 -7.30
CA GLY A 135 2.43 -23.24 -8.54
C GLY A 135 3.30 -24.51 -8.54
N PHE A 136 3.03 -25.44 -7.61
CA PHE A 136 3.65 -26.75 -7.50
C PHE A 136 2.93 -27.78 -8.36
#